data_AF-H0PS76-F1
#
_entry.id   AF-H0PS76-F1
#
_cell.length_a   1.000
_cell.length_b   1.000
_cell.length_c   1.000
_cell.angle_alpha   90.00
_cell.angle_beta   90.00
_cell.angle_gamma   90.00
#
_symmetry.space_group_name_H-M   'P 1'
#
loop_
_entity.id
_entity.type
_entity.pdbx_description
1 polymer ?
#
loop_
_entity_poly.entity_id
_entity_poly.type
_entity_poly.pdbx_seq_one_letter_code
_entity_poly.pdbx_strand_id
1 'polypeptide(L)' 'MTTNAERVKRHKGRMKEAGFRRLDVWVSPELFTLIQQECKPWECYARTVERLLMGRRPSRRVTGK' A
#
# COMPACT_ATOMS: atom_id res chain seq x y z
N MET A 1 -7.10 7.04 -26.06
CA MET A 1 -6.06 6.77 -25.04
C MET A 1 -6.71 6.84 -23.67
N THR A 2 -6.63 5.78 -22.85
CA THR A 2 -7.11 5.86 -21.46
C THR A 2 -6.17 6.71 -20.63
N THR A 3 -6.74 7.69 -19.93
CA THR A 3 -5.99 8.59 -19.05
C THR A 3 -5.44 7.85 -17.84
N ASN A 4 -4.40 8.39 -17.20
CA ASN A 4 -3.88 7.83 -15.95
C ASN A 4 -4.97 7.77 -14.86
N ALA A 5 -5.85 8.76 -14.82
CA ALA A 5 -6.98 8.80 -13.90
C ALA A 5 -7.94 7.61 -14.08
N GLU A 6 -8.28 7.27 -15.33
CA GLU A 6 -9.14 6.11 -15.63
C GLU A 6 -8.48 4.78 -15.27
N ARG A 7 -7.16 4.65 -15.52
CA ARG A 7 -6.39 3.47 -15.13
C ARG A 7 -6.41 3.28 -13.62
N VAL A 8 -6.19 4.35 -12.86
CA VAL A 8 -6.25 4.34 -11.40
C VAL A 8 -7.66 3.98 -10.91
N LYS A 9 -8.71 4.56 -11.50
CA LYS A 9 -10.11 4.25 -11.14
C LYS A 9 -10.44 2.77 -11.36
N ARG A 10 -10.07 2.21 -12.53
CA ARG A 10 -10.28 0.78 -12.85
C ARG A 10 -9.51 -0.13 -11.90
N HIS A 11 -8.28 0.21 -11.56
CA HIS A 11 -7.48 -0.56 -10.60
C HIS A 11 -8.10 -0.54 -9.19
N LYS A 12 -8.52 0.64 -8.70
CA LYS A 12 -9.23 0.76 -7.41
C LYS A 12 -10.52 -0.06 -7.38
N GLY A 13 -11.28 -0.08 -8.49
CA GLY A 13 -12.46 -0.92 -8.64
C GLY A 13 -12.16 -2.41 -8.42
N ARG A 14 -11.17 -2.95 -9.15
CA ARG A 14 -10.74 -4.35 -9.00
C ARG A 14 -10.27 -4.70 -7.59
N MET A 15 -9.56 -3.79 -6.93
CA MET A 15 -9.14 -4.00 -5.55
C MET A 15 -10.33 -4.07 -4.59
N LYS A 16 -11.32 -3.18 -4.76
CA LYS A 16 -12.54 -3.20 -3.95
C LYS A 16 -13.35 -4.48 -4.15
N GLU A 17 -13.51 -4.92 -5.39
CA GLU A 17 -14.20 -6.18 -5.74
C GLU A 17 -13.49 -7.40 -5.15
N ALA A 18 -12.16 -7.40 -5.12
CA ALA A 18 -11.35 -8.44 -4.49
C ALA A 18 -11.31 -8.35 -2.95
N GLY A 19 -12.13 -7.48 -2.34
CA GLY A 19 -12.23 -7.36 -0.88
C GLY A 19 -11.14 -6.51 -0.22
N PHE A 20 -10.23 -5.91 -0.99
CA PHE A 20 -9.24 -4.99 -0.44
C PHE A 20 -9.93 -3.72 0.06
N ARG A 21 -9.72 -3.40 1.34
CA ARG A 21 -10.15 -2.15 1.95
C ARG A 21 -8.97 -1.19 2.03
N ARG A 22 -9.25 0.11 1.93
CA ARG A 22 -8.20 1.09 2.15
C ARG A 22 -7.79 1.06 3.62
N LEU A 23 -6.48 1.14 3.85
CA LEU A 23 -5.89 1.02 5.18
C LEU A 23 -6.40 2.12 6.12
N ASP A 24 -6.55 3.36 5.62
CA ASP A 24 -7.04 4.56 6.33
C ASP A 24 -8.41 4.40 7.00
N VAL A 25 -9.18 3.37 6.64
CA VAL A 25 -10.46 3.05 7.32
C VAL A 25 -10.25 2.31 8.65
N TRP A 26 -9.07 1.72 8.86
CA TRP A 26 -8.78 0.79 9.97
C TRP A 26 -7.59 1.18 10.82
N VAL A 27 -6.88 2.25 10.46
CA VAL A 27 -5.71 2.72 11.20
C VAL A 27 -6.20 3.65 12.31
N SER A 28 -5.79 3.42 13.57
CA SER A 28 -5.97 4.46 14.58
C SER A 28 -5.16 5.71 14.16
N PRO A 29 -5.61 6.93 14.52
CA PRO A 29 -4.91 8.16 14.16
C PRO A 29 -3.41 8.12 14.50
N GLU A 30 -3.06 7.50 15.63
CA GLU A 30 -1.70 7.32 16.12
C GLU A 30 -0.85 6.49 15.16
N LEU A 31 -1.40 5.40 14.62
CA LEU A 31 -0.69 4.58 13.66
C LEU A 31 -0.56 5.29 12.30
N PHE A 32 -1.50 6.15 11.90
CA PHE A 32 -1.31 7.01 10.73
C PHE A 32 -0.19 8.03 10.93
N THR A 33 -0.11 8.67 12.10
CA THR A 33 1.00 9.55 12.46
C THR A 33 2.35 8.82 12.43
N LEU A 34 2.41 7.62 13.00
CA LEU A 34 3.62 6.79 12.96
C LEU A 34 4.03 6.48 11.51
N ILE A 35 3.08 6.10 10.66
CA ILE A 35 3.35 5.83 9.23
C ILE A 35 3.89 7.07 8.53
N GLN A 36 3.36 8.27 8.82
CA GLN A 36 3.85 9.51 8.22
C GLN A 36 5.30 9.81 8.63
N GLN A 37 5.64 9.63 9.90
CA GLN A 37 7.00 9.84 10.42
C GLN A 37 8.01 8.85 9.84
N GLU A 38 7.58 7.59 9.67
CA GLU A 38 8.42 6.49 9.21
C GLU A 38 8.48 6.35 7.68
N CYS A 39 7.63 7.08 6.94
CA CYS A 39 7.56 6.95 5.49
C CYS A 39 8.82 7.52 4.83
N LYS A 40 9.58 6.66 4.16
CA LYS A 40 10.75 7.09 3.38
C LYS A 40 10.31 7.74 2.06
N PRO A 41 11.12 8.62 1.45
CA PRO A 41 10.77 9.32 0.20
C PRO A 41 10.42 8.41 -0.99
N TRP A 42 10.93 7.17 -0.99
CA TRP A 42 10.70 6.17 -2.02
C TRP A 42 9.65 5.12 -1.64
N GLU A 43 9.01 5.25 -0.47
CA GLU A 43 7.99 4.32 0.01
C GLU A 43 6.59 4.95 -0.10
N CYS A 44 5.60 4.09 -0.35
CA CYS A 44 4.20 4.45 -0.12
C CYS A 44 3.78 3.97 1.26
N TYR A 45 2.73 4.57 1.85
CA TYR A 45 2.25 4.19 3.19
C TYR A 45 1.97 2.70 3.36
N ALA A 46 1.43 2.03 2.35
CA ALA A 46 1.24 0.58 2.39
C ALA A 46 2.58 -0.17 2.55
N ARG A 47 3.62 0.28 1.85
CA ARG A 47 4.98 -0.29 1.94
C ARG A 47 5.64 0.03 3.28
N THR A 48 5.43 1.24 3.81
CA THR A 48 5.86 1.60 5.17
C THR A 48 5.24 0.69 6.22
N VAL A 49 3.92 0.43 6.11
CA VAL A 49 3.21 -0.48 7.03
C VAL A 49 3.73 -1.90 6.92
N GLU A 50 3.87 -2.45 5.70
CA GLU A 50 4.47 -3.78 5.50
C GLU A 50 5.85 -3.87 6.17
N ARG A 51 6.68 -2.84 6.00
CA ARG A 51 8.03 -2.78 6.60
C ARG A 51 7.98 -2.73 8.12
N LEU A 52 7.13 -1.89 8.70
CA LEU A 52 6.99 -1.74 10.15
C LEU A 52 6.44 -3.02 10.81
N LEU A 53 5.47 -3.68 10.17
CA LEU A 53 4.88 -4.91 10.70
C LEU A 53 5.77 -6.14 10.52
N MET A 54 6.48 -6.25 9.39
CA MET A 54 7.25 -7.45 9.06
C MET A 54 8.74 -7.34 9.39
N GLY A 55 9.23 -6.19 9.88
CA GLY A 55 10.61 -5.94 10.33
C GLY A 55 11.67 -5.88 9.21
N ARG A 56 11.57 -6.76 8.22
CA ARG A 56 12.26 -6.73 6.92
C ARG A 56 11.38 -7.41 5.89
N ARG A 57 11.20 -6.76 4.74
CA ARG A 57 10.60 -7.43 3.58
C ARG A 57 11.53 -8.57 3.16
N PRO A 58 11.02 -9.78 2.85
CA PRO A 58 11.81 -10.71 2.05
C PRO A 58 12.21 -9.96 0.77
N SER A 59 13.50 -9.95 0.47
CA SER A 59 14.03 -9.55 -0.84
C SER A 59 13.11 -10.12 -1.90
N ARG A 60 12.62 -9.25 -2.80
CA ARG A 60 11.77 -9.56 -3.96
C ARG A 60 11.77 -11.05 -4.26
N ARG A 61 10.67 -11.77 -4.01
CA ARG A 61 10.48 -13.07 -4.67
C ARG A 61 10.52 -12.76 -6.16
N VAL A 62 11.67 -13.02 -6.78
CA VAL A 62 11.72 -13.35 -8.19
C VAL A 62 10.88 -14.62 -8.26
N THR A 63 9.69 -14.52 -8.84
CA THR A 63 8.90 -15.71 -9.19
C THR A 63 9.66 -16.39 -10.30
N GLY A 64 10.65 -17.19 -9.91
CA GLY A 64 11.40 -18.10 -10.75
C GLY A 64 10.98 -19.51 -10.41
N LYS A 65 9.90 -19.96 -11.03
CA LYS A 65 9.66 -21.31 -11.56
C LYS A 65 8.29 -21.33 -12.23
#